data_AF-G3PCR4-F1
#
_entry.id   AF-G3PCR4-F1
#
_cell.length_a   1.000
_cell.length_b   1.000
_cell.length_c   1.000
_cell.angle_alpha   90.00
_cell.angle_beta   90.00
_cell.angle_gamma   90.00
#
_symmetry.space_group_name_H-M   'P 1'
#
loop_
_entity.id
_entity.type
_entity.pdbx_description
1 polymer ?
#
loop_
_entity_poly.entity_id
_entity_poly.type
_entity_poly.pdbx_seq_one_letter_code
_entity_poly.pdbx_strand_id
1 'polypeptide(L)'
;MLMMGNLIILPVGITFFRDENTPSWIIFNVVSDTLFMVDLVLNFRTGIIKEDNTEILLDPRAIRQKYLKNWFLVDFVSSIPVDYIFLMVDSLDTEVYRTARALRIVRFTKILSLLRLLRLSRLIRYIHQWEEIFHMTYDLASAMVRIVNLIGMMLLLCHWDGCLQFLVPMLQDFPPDCWVSKNLMVNDTWGLQYSYALFKA
;
A
#
# COMPACT_ATOMS: atom_id res chain seq x y z
N MET A 1 -8.26 1.22 10.67
CA MET A 1 -7.05 1.76 11.35
C MET A 1 -5.76 1.22 10.74
N LEU A 2 -5.43 -0.07 10.89
CA LEU A 2 -4.15 -0.65 10.39
C LEU A 2 -3.90 -0.43 8.89
N MET A 3 -4.93 -0.62 8.05
CA MET A 3 -4.83 -0.38 6.60
C MET A 3 -4.54 1.07 6.25
N MET A 4 -5.25 2.02 6.86
CA MET A 4 -5.02 3.44 6.61
C MET A 4 -3.61 3.85 7.03
N GLY A 5 -3.14 3.38 8.19
CA GLY A 5 -1.76 3.61 8.63
C GLY A 5 -0.75 3.09 7.62
N ASN A 6 -0.95 1.89 7.08
CA ASN A 6 -0.07 1.33 6.04
C ASN A 6 -0.05 2.16 4.75
N LEU A 7 -1.21 2.62 4.27
CA LEU A 7 -1.30 3.39 3.02
C LEU A 7 -0.65 4.79 3.12
N ILE A 8 -0.44 5.29 4.35
CA ILE A 8 0.26 6.56 4.63
C ILE A 8 1.75 6.31 4.91
N ILE A 9 2.06 5.33 5.75
CA ILE A 9 3.44 5.10 6.24
C ILE A 9 4.31 4.43 5.16
N LEU A 10 3.76 3.49 4.39
CA LEU A 10 4.56 2.72 3.42
C LEU A 10 5.15 3.58 2.30
N PRO A 11 4.38 4.44 1.58
CA PRO A 11 4.96 5.32 0.58
C PRO A 11 6.09 6.17 1.14
N VAL A 12 5.88 6.83 2.28
CA VAL A 12 6.89 7.70 2.91
C VAL A 12 8.16 6.93 3.26
N GLY A 13 8.01 5.73 3.84
CA GLY A 13 9.17 4.90 4.19
C GLY A 13 9.94 4.43 2.96
N ILE A 14 9.25 4.02 1.90
CA ILE A 14 9.88 3.58 0.64
C ILE A 14 10.60 4.75 -0.07
N THR A 15 10.05 5.96 0.02
CA THR A 15 10.52 7.12 -0.76
C THR A 15 11.48 8.05 -0.03
N PHE A 16 11.38 8.23 1.29
CA PHE A 16 12.18 9.23 2.01
C PHE A 16 13.12 8.63 3.06
N PHE A 17 12.91 7.39 3.51
CA PHE A 17 13.83 6.77 4.47
C PHE A 17 15.02 6.15 3.73
N ARG A 18 16.23 6.61 4.10
CA ARG A 18 17.49 6.12 3.50
C ARG A 18 17.89 4.75 4.07
N ASP A 19 17.56 4.50 5.34
CA ASP A 19 17.85 3.25 6.05
C ASP A 19 16.56 2.48 6.34
N GLU A 20 16.04 1.79 5.32
CA GLU A 20 14.88 0.90 5.47
C GLU A 20 15.20 -0.35 6.31
N ASN A 21 16.48 -0.64 6.57
CA ASN A 21 16.91 -1.83 7.30
C ASN A 21 16.87 -1.67 8.84
N THR A 22 16.20 -0.63 9.36
CA THR A 22 16.06 -0.49 10.81
C THR A 22 15.18 -1.62 11.38
N PRO A 23 15.55 -2.21 12.54
CA PRO A 23 14.77 -3.31 13.13
C PRO A 23 13.29 -2.95 13.32
N SER A 24 12.99 -1.72 13.73
CA SER A 24 11.63 -1.23 13.94
C SER A 24 10.80 -1.22 12.64
N TRP A 25 11.40 -0.81 11.51
CA TRP A 25 10.72 -0.81 10.21
C TRP A 25 10.42 -2.23 9.72
N ILE A 26 11.39 -3.14 9.88
CA ILE A 26 11.23 -4.53 9.51
C ILE A 26 10.11 -5.17 10.36
N ILE A 27 10.14 -4.98 11.69
CA ILE A 27 9.10 -5.50 12.59
C ILE A 27 7.72 -4.97 12.19
N PHE A 28 7.59 -3.66 11.94
CA PHE A 28 6.32 -3.07 11.50
C PHE A 28 5.79 -3.72 10.22
N ASN A 29 6.65 -3.88 9.21
CA ASN A 29 6.27 -4.50 7.94
C ASN A 29 5.88 -5.97 8.11
N VAL A 30 6.68 -6.77 8.84
CA VAL A 30 6.41 -8.20 9.05
C VAL A 30 5.11 -8.40 9.81
N VAL A 31 4.88 -7.64 10.89
CA VAL A 31 3.63 -7.71 11.66
C VAL A 31 2.45 -7.33 10.77
N SER A 32 2.57 -6.24 10.00
CA SER A 32 1.51 -5.81 9.12
C SER A 32 1.19 -6.83 8.03
N ASP A 33 2.21 -7.37 7.37
CA ASP A 33 2.06 -8.36 6.29
C ASP A 33 1.46 -9.67 6.82
N THR A 34 1.85 -10.08 8.04
CA THR A 34 1.26 -11.24 8.72
C THR A 34 -0.23 -11.04 8.98
N LEU A 35 -0.63 -9.86 9.48
CA LEU A 35 -2.04 -9.55 9.71
C LEU A 35 -2.85 -9.54 8.40
N PHE A 36 -2.27 -9.05 7.32
CA PHE A 36 -2.91 -9.09 6.00
C PHE A 36 -3.03 -10.50 5.41
N MET A 37 -2.07 -11.37 5.69
CA MET A 37 -2.17 -12.79 5.36
C MET A 37 -3.25 -13.49 6.16
N VAL A 38 -3.38 -13.19 7.46
CA VAL A 38 -4.48 -13.73 8.27
C VAL A 38 -5.83 -13.26 7.75
N ASP A 39 -5.97 -11.96 7.44
CA ASP A 39 -7.17 -11.39 6.82
C ASP A 39 -7.53 -12.08 5.49
N LEU A 40 -6.53 -12.33 4.62
CA LEU A 40 -6.70 -13.08 3.39
C LEU A 40 -7.32 -14.46 3.63
N VAL A 41 -6.83 -15.20 4.65
CA VAL A 41 -7.37 -16.51 5.02
C VAL A 41 -8.78 -16.40 5.59
N LEU A 42 -9.06 -15.38 6.38
CA LEU A 42 -10.40 -15.13 6.93
C LEU A 42 -11.42 -14.79 5.83
N ASN A 43 -11.02 -14.07 4.78
CA ASN A 43 -11.89 -13.74 3.64
C ASN A 43 -12.43 -14.99 2.90
N PHE A 44 -11.79 -16.16 3.02
CA PHE A 44 -12.34 -17.42 2.51
C PHE A 44 -13.52 -17.99 3.33
N ARG A 45 -13.70 -17.50 4.57
CA ARG A 45 -14.77 -17.91 5.48
C ARG A 45 -15.81 -16.81 5.72
N THR A 46 -15.54 -15.59 5.29
CA THR A 46 -16.47 -14.46 5.43
C THR A 46 -17.63 -14.61 4.46
N GLY A 47 -18.86 -14.55 4.98
CA GLY A 47 -20.08 -14.60 4.18
C GLY A 47 -20.20 -13.40 3.25
N ILE A 48 -20.72 -13.64 2.04
CA ILE A 48 -20.91 -12.59 1.03
C ILE A 48 -22.39 -12.21 1.02
N ILE A 49 -22.70 -10.93 1.25
CA ILE A 49 -24.06 -10.41 1.13
C ILE A 49 -24.42 -10.40 -0.37
N LYS A 50 -25.58 -10.95 -0.74
CA LYS A 50 -26.08 -10.87 -2.12
C LYS A 50 -26.50 -9.42 -2.43
N GLU A 51 -26.47 -9.05 -3.72
CA GLU A 51 -26.79 -7.69 -4.20
C GLU A 51 -28.18 -7.18 -3.75
N ASP A 52 -29.12 -8.10 -3.49
CA ASP A 52 -30.46 -7.73 -3.01
C ASP A 52 -30.51 -7.43 -1.50
N ASN A 53 -29.40 -7.50 -0.75
CA ASN A 53 -29.29 -7.32 0.70
C ASN A 53 -30.25 -8.17 1.56
N THR A 54 -30.94 -9.15 0.95
CA THR A 54 -31.93 -10.01 1.60
C THR A 54 -31.35 -11.32 2.11
N GLU A 55 -30.25 -11.79 1.53
CA GLU A 55 -29.64 -13.08 1.89
C GLU A 55 -28.11 -13.01 1.99
N ILE A 56 -27.57 -13.66 3.02
CA ILE A 56 -26.13 -13.83 3.20
C ILE A 56 -25.75 -15.22 2.69
N LEU A 57 -24.85 -15.28 1.71
CA LEU A 57 -24.29 -16.53 1.24
C LEU A 57 -23.31 -17.08 2.28
N LEU A 58 -23.71 -18.14 2.97
CA LEU A 58 -22.92 -18.80 4.01
C LEU A 58 -22.25 -20.11 3.55
N ASP A 59 -22.56 -20.61 2.34
CA ASP A 59 -21.94 -21.84 1.83
C ASP A 59 -20.42 -21.64 1.58
N PRO A 60 -19.54 -22.33 2.32
CA PRO A 60 -18.09 -22.16 2.19
C PRO A 60 -17.54 -22.54 0.81
N ARG A 61 -18.23 -23.39 0.04
CA ARG A 61 -17.79 -23.75 -1.32
C ARG A 61 -18.08 -22.61 -2.30
N ALA A 62 -19.30 -22.06 -2.23
CA ALA A 62 -19.71 -20.95 -3.07
C ALA A 62 -18.91 -19.66 -2.76
N ILE A 63 -18.66 -19.36 -1.47
CA ILE A 63 -17.83 -18.22 -1.04
C ILE A 63 -16.44 -18.30 -1.66
N ARG A 64 -15.78 -19.46 -1.53
CA ARG A 64 -14.43 -19.68 -2.06
C ARG A 64 -14.35 -19.49 -3.56
N GLN A 65 -15.28 -20.07 -4.33
CA GLN A 65 -15.28 -19.95 -5.79
C GLN A 65 -15.47 -18.50 -6.24
N LYS A 66 -16.40 -17.77 -5.61
CA LYS A 66 -16.65 -16.36 -5.92
C LYS A 66 -15.45 -15.48 -5.54
N TYR A 67 -14.82 -15.74 -4.39
CA TYR A 67 -13.65 -15.01 -3.93
C TYR A 67 -12.42 -15.23 -4.83
N LEU A 68 -12.14 -16.50 -5.19
CA LEU A 68 -11.04 -16.87 -6.07
C LEU A 68 -11.15 -16.24 -7.47
N LYS A 69 -12.37 -16.13 -8.00
CA LYS A 69 -12.61 -15.58 -9.34
C LYS A 69 -12.42 -14.06 -9.41
N ASN A 70 -12.73 -13.34 -8.33
CA ASN A 70 -12.86 -11.88 -8.37
C ASN A 70 -11.69 -11.16 -7.71
N TRP A 71 -11.43 -11.42 -6.43
CA TRP A 71 -10.59 -10.54 -5.59
C TRP A 71 -9.31 -11.20 -5.08
N PHE A 72 -9.27 -12.54 -5.07
CA PHE A 72 -8.14 -13.28 -4.51
C PHE A 72 -6.79 -12.85 -5.08
N LEU A 73 -6.67 -12.66 -6.40
CA LEU A 73 -5.39 -12.33 -7.02
C LEU A 73 -4.83 -10.99 -6.52
N VAL A 74 -5.68 -9.96 -6.43
CA VAL A 74 -5.28 -8.63 -5.93
C VAL A 74 -4.96 -8.68 -4.44
N ASP A 75 -5.78 -9.38 -3.66
CA ASP A 75 -5.56 -9.51 -2.21
C ASP A 75 -4.30 -10.35 -1.90
N PHE A 76 -4.01 -11.38 -2.69
CA PHE A 76 -2.84 -12.23 -2.56
C PHE A 76 -1.56 -11.47 -2.89
N VAL A 77 -1.49 -10.85 -4.09
CA VAL A 77 -0.31 -10.07 -4.52
C VAL A 77 -0.02 -8.92 -3.55
N SER A 78 -1.05 -8.28 -3.01
CA SER A 78 -0.89 -7.19 -2.05
C SER A 78 -0.55 -7.64 -0.62
N SER A 79 -0.72 -8.93 -0.29
CA SER A 79 -0.41 -9.48 1.04
C SER A 79 0.95 -10.19 1.10
N ILE A 80 1.53 -10.56 -0.04
CA ILE A 80 2.83 -11.24 -0.07
C ILE A 80 3.96 -10.21 0.13
N PRO A 81 4.91 -10.49 1.04
CA PRO A 81 6.15 -9.72 1.20
C PRO A 81 7.14 -10.01 0.06
N VAL A 82 6.81 -9.60 -1.17
CA VAL A 82 7.58 -9.94 -2.39
C VAL A 82 9.03 -9.40 -2.34
N ASP A 83 9.21 -8.24 -1.73
CA ASP A 83 10.50 -7.60 -1.46
C ASP A 83 11.41 -8.48 -0.58
N TYR A 84 10.89 -9.02 0.52
CA TYR A 84 11.65 -9.91 1.40
C TYR A 84 11.99 -11.24 0.73
N ILE A 85 11.07 -11.81 -0.06
CA ILE A 85 11.32 -13.04 -0.83
C ILE A 85 12.46 -12.80 -1.82
N PHE A 86 12.45 -11.67 -2.52
CA PHE A 86 13.49 -11.34 -3.49
C PHE A 86 14.86 -11.15 -2.82
N LEU A 87 14.91 -10.46 -1.67
CA LEU A 87 16.14 -10.31 -0.88
C LEU A 87 16.68 -11.65 -0.35
N MET A 88 15.80 -12.56 0.06
CA MET A 88 16.19 -13.90 0.50
C MET A 88 16.75 -14.74 -0.65
N VAL A 89 16.17 -14.64 -1.86
CA VAL A 89 16.69 -15.34 -3.05
C VAL A 89 18.05 -14.77 -3.47
N ASP A 90 18.22 -13.45 -3.48
CA ASP A 90 19.49 -12.79 -3.83
C ASP A 90 20.61 -13.10 -2.83
N SER A 91 20.28 -13.28 -1.54
CA SER A 91 21.28 -13.65 -0.52
C SER A 91 21.78 -15.10 -0.61
N LEU A 92 21.06 -15.98 -1.32
CA LEU A 92 21.48 -17.36 -1.60
C LEU A 92 22.44 -17.45 -2.80
N ASP A 93 22.37 -16.49 -3.73
CA ASP A 93 23.33 -16.37 -4.84
C ASP A 93 24.66 -15.83 -4.31
N THR A 94 25.43 -16.74 -3.74
CA THR A 94 26.75 -16.47 -3.19
C THR A 94 27.74 -16.24 -4.33
N GLU A 95 28.39 -15.08 -4.29
CA GLU A 95 29.44 -14.62 -5.21
C GLU A 95 28.98 -14.16 -6.62
N VAL A 96 29.19 -12.87 -6.94
CA VAL A 96 29.81 -12.35 -8.21
C VAL A 96 29.35 -10.94 -8.65
N TYR A 97 28.21 -10.36 -8.27
CA TYR A 97 27.77 -9.10 -8.92
C TYR A 97 27.85 -7.83 -8.05
N ARG A 98 29.09 -7.36 -7.84
CA ARG A 98 29.39 -6.11 -7.12
C ARG A 98 28.82 -4.88 -7.86
N THR A 99 28.08 -4.07 -7.10
CA THR A 99 27.65 -2.67 -7.29
C THR A 99 26.60 -2.33 -8.35
N ALA A 100 26.80 -2.60 -9.65
CA ALA A 100 25.85 -2.09 -10.67
C ALA A 100 24.52 -2.88 -10.72
N ARG A 101 24.55 -4.19 -10.47
CA ARG A 101 23.35 -5.04 -10.38
C ARG A 101 22.60 -4.80 -9.06
N ALA A 102 23.35 -4.56 -7.97
CA ALA A 102 22.80 -4.28 -6.64
C ALA A 102 21.92 -3.02 -6.62
N LEU A 103 22.34 -1.92 -7.26
CA LEU A 103 21.51 -0.71 -7.36
C LEU A 103 20.20 -0.97 -8.13
N ARG A 104 20.26 -1.76 -9.21
CA ARG A 104 19.08 -2.14 -9.98
C ARG A 104 18.14 -3.01 -9.16
N ILE A 105 18.69 -3.96 -8.40
CA ILE A 105 17.95 -4.83 -7.46
C ILE A 105 17.23 -4.00 -6.39
N VAL A 106 17.91 -3.04 -5.75
CA VAL A 106 17.30 -2.14 -4.75
C VAL A 106 16.15 -1.30 -5.35
N ARG A 107 16.27 -0.86 -6.61
CA ARG A 107 15.17 -0.16 -7.29
C ARG A 107 14.00 -1.08 -7.56
N PHE A 108 14.26 -2.32 -7.99
CA PHE A 108 13.22 -3.31 -8.22
C PHE A 108 12.49 -3.70 -6.93
N THR A 109 13.20 -3.88 -5.81
CA THR A 109 12.55 -4.17 -4.52
C THR A 109 11.65 -3.03 -4.06
N LYS A 110 12.07 -1.76 -4.25
CA LYS A 110 11.21 -0.58 -4.00
C LYS A 110 9.96 -0.54 -4.87
N ILE A 111 10.05 -0.91 -6.14
CA ILE A 111 8.87 -0.99 -7.02
C ILE A 111 7.94 -2.12 -6.59
N LEU A 112 8.50 -3.28 -6.21
CA LEU A 112 7.73 -4.43 -5.75
C LEU A 112 7.02 -4.14 -4.43
N SER A 113 7.62 -3.38 -3.52
CA SER A 113 6.96 -2.98 -2.26
C SER A 113 5.76 -2.06 -2.48
N LEU A 114 5.68 -1.33 -3.61
CA LEU A 114 4.48 -0.57 -4.00
C LEU A 114 3.27 -1.47 -4.32
N LEU A 115 3.46 -2.77 -4.59
CA LEU A 115 2.34 -3.71 -4.74
C LEU A 115 1.48 -3.78 -3.47
N ARG A 116 2.03 -3.41 -2.30
CA ARG A 116 1.26 -3.27 -1.06
C ARG A 116 0.21 -2.16 -1.14
N LEU A 117 0.34 -1.17 -2.02
CA LEU A 117 -0.68 -0.12 -2.22
C LEU A 117 -1.96 -0.66 -2.84
N LEU A 118 -1.92 -1.82 -3.51
CA LEU A 118 -3.11 -2.53 -3.98
C LEU A 118 -4.06 -2.91 -2.81
N ARG A 119 -3.58 -2.87 -1.55
CA ARG A 119 -4.42 -2.97 -0.35
C ARG A 119 -5.52 -1.90 -0.33
N LEU A 120 -5.38 -0.78 -1.04
CA LEU A 120 -6.44 0.22 -1.18
C LEU A 120 -7.75 -0.38 -1.70
N SER A 121 -7.70 -1.41 -2.58
CA SER A 121 -8.92 -2.06 -3.04
C SER A 121 -9.71 -2.68 -1.89
N ARG A 122 -9.03 -3.27 -0.90
CA ARG A 122 -9.68 -3.80 0.31
C ARG A 122 -10.29 -2.67 1.14
N LEU A 123 -9.59 -1.53 1.25
CA LEU A 123 -10.02 -0.42 2.09
C LEU A 123 -11.32 0.17 1.53
N ILE A 124 -11.38 0.39 0.22
CA ILE A 124 -12.58 0.88 -0.46
C ILE A 124 -13.75 -0.08 -0.26
N ARG A 125 -13.52 -1.40 -0.42
CA ARG A 125 -14.57 -2.41 -0.19
C ARG A 125 -15.08 -2.40 1.24
N TYR A 126 -14.18 -2.35 2.23
CA TYR A 126 -14.58 -2.25 3.62
C TYR A 126 -15.35 -0.96 3.89
N ILE A 127 -14.86 0.19 3.43
CA ILE A 127 -15.56 1.48 3.60
C ILE A 127 -16.97 1.39 3.00
N HIS A 128 -17.13 0.83 1.80
CA HIS A 128 -18.43 0.69 1.16
C HIS A 128 -19.37 -0.24 1.94
N GLN A 129 -18.87 -1.40 2.38
CA GLN A 129 -19.66 -2.34 3.19
C GLN A 129 -20.05 -1.73 4.54
N TRP A 130 -19.15 -1.00 5.18
CA TRP A 130 -19.45 -0.25 6.40
C TRP A 130 -20.47 0.86 6.14
N GLU A 131 -20.33 1.59 5.04
CA GLU A 131 -21.27 2.63 4.63
C GLU A 131 -22.67 2.03 4.44
N GLU A 132 -22.84 0.93 3.71
CA GLU A 132 -24.13 0.24 3.57
C GLU A 132 -24.75 -0.15 4.92
N ILE A 133 -23.96 -0.69 5.85
CA ILE A 133 -24.42 -1.04 7.20
C ILE A 133 -24.84 0.22 7.97
N PHE A 134 -24.09 1.31 7.87
CA PHE A 134 -24.40 2.56 8.57
C PHE A 134 -25.60 3.29 7.98
N HIS A 135 -25.78 3.28 6.65
CA HIS A 135 -26.95 3.86 5.97
C HIS A 135 -28.25 3.24 6.50
N MET A 136 -28.26 1.92 6.76
CA MET A 136 -29.41 1.22 7.37
C MET A 136 -29.74 1.72 8.78
N THR A 137 -28.79 2.37 9.48
CA THR A 137 -28.94 2.83 10.88
C THR A 137 -29.06 4.35 11.03
N TYR A 138 -28.51 5.15 10.11
CA TYR A 138 -28.39 6.62 10.23
C TYR A 138 -28.56 7.34 8.88
N ASP A 139 -29.78 7.35 8.35
CA ASP A 139 -30.11 7.87 7.01
C ASP A 139 -29.73 9.36 6.80
N LEU A 140 -29.88 10.21 7.84
CA LEU A 140 -29.55 11.64 7.76
C LEU A 140 -28.03 11.92 7.72
N ALA A 141 -27.19 11.02 8.24
CA ALA A 141 -25.74 11.21 8.32
C ALA A 141 -24.98 10.70 7.09
N SER A 142 -25.66 9.99 6.20
CA SER A 142 -25.07 9.29 5.06
C SER A 142 -24.37 10.22 4.07
N ALA A 143 -24.98 11.37 3.76
CA ALA A 143 -24.36 12.39 2.90
C ALA A 143 -23.05 12.93 3.49
N MET A 144 -22.99 13.11 4.81
CA MET A 144 -21.79 13.59 5.50
C MET A 144 -20.67 12.54 5.48
N VAL A 145 -21.01 11.27 5.73
CA VAL A 145 -20.04 10.15 5.63
C VAL A 145 -19.43 10.08 4.24
N ARG A 146 -20.26 10.18 3.19
CA ARG A 146 -19.77 10.16 1.80
C ARG A 146 -18.83 11.33 1.48
N ILE A 147 -19.13 12.53 1.96
CA ILE A 147 -18.26 13.71 1.79
C ILE A 147 -16.93 13.50 2.53
N VAL A 148 -16.95 13.01 3.77
CA VAL A 148 -15.74 12.72 4.54
C VAL A 148 -14.88 11.66 3.85
N ASN A 149 -15.49 10.61 3.31
CA ASN A 149 -14.79 9.56 2.56
C ASN A 149 -14.13 10.13 1.30
N LEU A 150 -14.84 10.99 0.55
CA LEU A 150 -14.29 11.64 -0.64
C LEU A 150 -13.09 12.53 -0.30
N ILE A 151 -13.20 13.38 0.72
CA ILE A 151 -12.11 14.23 1.19
C ILE A 151 -10.92 13.38 1.62
N GLY A 152 -11.15 12.32 2.40
CA GLY A 152 -10.11 11.39 2.82
C GLY A 152 -9.38 10.73 1.64
N MET A 153 -10.13 10.37 0.59
CA MET A 153 -9.56 9.78 -0.62
C MET A 153 -8.76 10.80 -1.44
N MET A 154 -9.22 12.05 -1.54
CA MET A 154 -8.45 13.14 -2.18
C MET A 154 -7.14 13.42 -1.44
N LEU A 155 -7.16 13.48 -0.11
CA LEU A 155 -5.96 13.66 0.70
C LEU A 155 -4.96 12.51 0.52
N LEU A 156 -5.46 11.27 0.45
CA LEU A 156 -4.62 10.10 0.20
C LEU A 156 -3.97 10.14 -1.20
N LEU A 157 -4.71 10.58 -2.21
CA LEU A 157 -4.19 10.72 -3.57
C LEU A 157 -3.14 11.83 -3.67
N CYS A 158 -3.37 12.99 -3.06
CA CYS A 158 -2.38 14.07 -2.98
C CYS A 158 -1.09 13.60 -2.26
N HIS A 159 -1.26 12.84 -1.17
CA HIS A 159 -0.15 12.23 -0.46
C HIS A 159 0.67 11.27 -1.34
N TRP A 160 -0.01 10.39 -2.09
CA TRP A 160 0.65 9.45 -3.00
C TRP A 160 1.31 10.13 -4.19
N ASP A 161 0.68 11.16 -4.75
CA ASP A 161 1.27 11.95 -5.82
C ASP A 161 2.57 12.63 -5.34
N GLY A 162 2.56 13.26 -4.15
CA GLY A 162 3.76 13.81 -3.55
C GLY A 162 4.88 12.77 -3.35
N CYS A 163 4.54 11.58 -2.84
CA CYS A 163 5.51 10.49 -2.72
C CYS A 163 6.05 10.04 -4.09
N LEU A 164 5.19 9.92 -5.10
CA LEU A 164 5.56 9.52 -6.45
C LEU A 164 6.48 10.56 -7.13
N GLN A 165 6.17 11.84 -6.97
CA GLN A 165 6.95 12.94 -7.52
C GLN A 165 8.39 12.97 -7.01
N PHE A 166 8.64 12.51 -5.78
CA PHE A 166 9.98 12.34 -5.22
C PHE A 166 10.60 10.97 -5.58
N LEU A 167 9.79 9.92 -5.60
CA LEU A 167 10.24 8.56 -5.92
C LEU A 167 10.88 8.47 -7.31
N VAL A 168 10.27 9.08 -8.33
CA VAL A 168 10.76 8.98 -9.71
C VAL A 168 12.18 9.54 -9.86
N PRO A 169 12.49 10.78 -9.41
CA PRO A 169 13.86 11.28 -9.35
C PRO A 169 14.80 10.39 -8.52
N MET A 170 14.35 9.86 -7.39
CA MET A 170 15.16 9.00 -6.54
C MET A 170 15.57 7.69 -7.25
N LEU A 171 14.65 7.06 -8.00
CA LEU A 171 14.95 5.86 -8.80
C LEU A 171 15.91 6.13 -9.97
N GLN A 172 16.10 7.40 -10.34
CA GLN A 172 17.02 7.85 -11.39
C GLN A 172 18.34 8.42 -10.84
N ASP A 173 18.62 8.24 -9.55
CA ASP A 173 19.77 8.84 -8.85
C ASP A 173 19.82 10.38 -8.93
N PHE A 174 18.65 11.04 -8.89
CA PHE A 174 18.50 12.50 -8.87
C PHE A 174 19.25 13.20 -10.03
N PRO A 175 18.79 13.02 -11.28
CA PRO A 175 19.46 13.62 -12.44
C PRO A 175 19.47 15.16 -12.32
N PRO A 176 20.45 15.85 -12.93
CA PRO A 176 20.68 17.29 -12.70
C PRO A 176 19.50 18.17 -13.13
N ASP A 177 18.63 17.68 -14.03
CA ASP A 177 17.46 18.35 -14.55
C ASP A 177 16.18 18.12 -13.73
N CYS A 178 16.20 17.23 -12.72
CA CYS A 178 15.04 17.00 -11.86
C CYS A 178 14.81 18.15 -10.87
N TRP A 179 13.57 18.28 -10.38
CA TRP A 179 13.18 19.35 -9.46
C TRP A 179 13.94 19.29 -8.13
N VAL A 180 14.30 18.09 -7.66
CA VAL A 180 15.04 17.90 -6.40
C VAL A 180 16.45 18.46 -6.51
N SER A 181 17.16 18.15 -7.61
CA SER A 181 18.52 18.64 -7.87
C SER A 181 18.55 20.13 -8.18
N LYS A 182 17.58 20.63 -8.97
CA LYS A 182 17.44 22.07 -9.28
C LYS A 182 17.21 22.92 -8.03
N ASN A 183 16.45 22.40 -7.07
CA ASN A 183 16.18 23.09 -5.82
C ASN A 183 17.21 22.79 -4.72
N LEU A 184 18.28 22.03 -5.02
CA LEU A 184 19.35 21.66 -4.08
C LEU A 184 18.87 20.86 -2.86
N MET A 185 17.75 20.14 -2.99
CA MET A 185 17.11 19.43 -1.86
C MET A 185 17.53 17.97 -1.68
N VAL A 186 18.49 17.47 -2.46
CA VAL A 186 18.90 16.05 -2.45
C VAL A 186 19.40 15.60 -1.07
N ASN A 187 20.08 16.49 -0.34
CA ASN A 187 20.69 16.19 0.96
C ASN A 187 19.91 16.76 2.16
N ASP A 188 18.75 17.35 1.92
CA ASP A 188 17.91 17.91 2.98
C ASP A 188 17.26 16.81 3.83
N THR A 189 16.70 17.22 4.98
CA THR A 189 15.94 16.31 5.84
C THR A 189 14.73 15.74 5.10
N TRP A 190 14.41 14.48 5.39
CA TRP A 190 13.25 13.79 4.80
C TRP A 190 11.95 14.56 4.98
N GLY A 191 11.79 15.27 6.12
CA GLY A 191 10.61 16.09 6.40
C GLY A 191 10.48 17.26 5.44
N LEU A 192 11.57 17.97 5.14
CA LEU A 192 11.57 19.08 4.19
C LEU A 192 11.29 18.58 2.76
N GLN A 193 11.93 17.47 2.37
CA GLN A 193 11.70 16.83 1.08
C GLN A 193 10.23 16.39 0.92
N TYR A 194 9.66 15.74 1.93
CA TYR A 194 8.26 15.32 1.94
C TYR A 194 7.29 16.50 1.89
N SER A 195 7.51 17.53 2.72
CA SER A 195 6.64 18.71 2.73
C SER A 195 6.64 19.44 1.39
N TYR A 196 7.80 19.59 0.74
CA TYR A 196 7.87 20.22 -0.58
C TYR A 196 7.24 19.34 -1.67
N ALA A 197 7.49 18.03 -1.64
CA ALA A 197 6.88 17.10 -2.59
C ALA A 197 5.36 17.10 -2.48
N LEU A 198 4.82 17.15 -1.25
CA LEU A 198 3.39 17.28 -0.99
C LEU A 198 2.83 18.63 -1.44
N PHE A 199 3.56 19.73 -1.26
CA PHE A 199 3.16 21.04 -1.76
C PHE A 199 3.12 21.11 -3.29
N LYS A 200 3.96 20.33 -3.96
CA LYS A 200 4.04 20.25 -5.43
C LYS A 200 2.95 19.35 -6.03
N ALA A 201 2.32 18.49 -5.24
CA ALA A 201 1.22 17.60 -5.62
C ALA A 201 -0.13 18.30 -5.56
#